data_AF-A0A2T4I9F5-F1
#
_entry.id   AF-A0A2T4I9F5-F1
#
_cell.length_a   1.000
_cell.length_b   1.000
_cell.length_c   1.000
_cell.angle_alpha   90.00
_cell.angle_beta   90.00
_cell.angle_gamma   90.00
#
_symmetry.space_group_name_H-M   'P 1'
#
loop_
_entity.id
_entity.type
_entity.pdbx_description
1 polymer ?
#
loop_
_entity_poly.entity_id
_entity_poly.type
_entity_poly.pdbx_seq_one_letter_code
_entity_poly.pdbx_strand_id
1 'polypeptide(L)' 'MNNFTKRQKLVFNILLVSFGIIGLIGFIFYLTNFINLAIVFLSISGISFLLIMIIWFIFEKINKKGR' A
#
# COMPACT_ATOMS: atom_id res chain seq x y z
N MET A 1 -4.99 -12.00 -9.31
CA MET A 1 -5.76 -12.10 -8.03
C MET A 1 -6.62 -13.37 -7.87
N ASN A 2 -6.72 -14.29 -8.85
CA ASN A 2 -7.64 -15.45 -8.72
C ASN A 2 -7.26 -16.49 -7.65
N ASN A 3 -6.02 -16.47 -7.16
CA ASN A 3 -5.57 -17.41 -6.12
C ASN A 3 -5.73 -16.86 -4.69
N PHE A 4 -6.22 -15.62 -4.53
CA PHE A 4 -6.41 -15.00 -3.22
C PHE A 4 -7.80 -15.25 -2.66
N THR A 5 -7.88 -15.46 -1.35
CA THR A 5 -9.18 -15.60 -0.67
C THR A 5 -9.93 -14.27 -0.69
N LYS A 6 -11.27 -14.32 -0.57
CA LYS A 6 -12.11 -13.09 -0.52
C LYS A 6 -11.65 -12.13 0.58
N ARG A 7 -11.21 -12.67 1.74
CA ARG A 7 -10.68 -11.89 2.86
C ARG A 7 -9.33 -11.23 2.54
N GLN A 8 -8.39 -11.96 1.92
CA GLN A 8 -7.10 -11.39 1.52
C GLN A 8 -7.27 -10.23 0.54
N LYS A 9 -8.13 -10.38 -0.48
CA LYS A 9 -8.43 -9.31 -1.44
C LYS A 9 -8.98 -8.06 -0.76
N LEU A 10 -9.90 -8.23 0.20
CA LEU A 10 -10.48 -7.13 0.95
C LEU A 10 -9.44 -6.39 1.78
N VAL A 11 -8.57 -7.12 2.49
CA VAL A 11 -7.46 -6.54 3.27
C VAL A 11 -6.52 -5.74 2.35
N PHE A 12 -6.11 -6.31 1.22
CA PHE A 12 -5.25 -5.60 0.27
C PHE A 12 -5.89 -4.33 -0.28
N ASN A 13 -7.18 -4.38 -0.64
CA ASN A 13 -7.89 -3.19 -1.13
C ASN A 13 -7.98 -2.09 -0.07
N ILE A 14 -8.31 -2.44 1.18
CA ILE A 14 -8.37 -1.46 2.27
C ILE A 14 -7.00 -0.82 2.47
N LEU A 15 -5.94 -1.63 2.56
CA LEU A 15 -4.58 -1.12 2.75
C LEU A 15 -4.15 -0.20 1.61
N LEU A 16 -4.38 -0.60 0.35
CA LEU A 16 -4.06 0.22 -0.82
C LEU A 16 -4.79 1.56 -0.80
N VAL A 17 -6.07 1.57 -0.44
CA VAL A 17 -6.84 2.82 -0.31
C VAL A 17 -6.30 3.68 0.83
N SER A 18 -6.03 3.10 2.00
CA SER A 18 -5.50 3.84 3.16
C SER A 18 -4.15 4.50 2.86
N PHE A 19 -3.19 3.77 2.27
CA PHE A 19 -1.88 4.35 1.92
C PHE A 19 -1.94 5.29 0.73
N GLY A 20 -2.89 5.10 -0.18
CA GLY A 20 -3.21 6.05 -1.23
C GLY A 20 -3.69 7.39 -0.67
N ILE A 21 -4.58 7.37 0.34
CA ILE A 21 -5.04 8.58 1.05
C ILE A 21 -3.87 9.28 1.75
N ILE A 22 -2.98 8.52 2.42
CA ILE A 22 -1.76 9.08 3.05
C ILE A 22 -0.87 9.76 2.01
N GLY A 23 -0.69 9.15 0.84
CA GLY A 23 0.05 9.76 -0.28
C GLY A 23 -0.60 11.04 -0.80
N LEU A 24 -1.93 11.06 -0.93
CA LEU A 24 -2.70 12.26 -1.32
C LEU A 24 -2.54 13.38 -0.30
N ILE A 25 -2.58 13.08 1.00
CA ILE A 25 -2.33 14.05 2.07
C ILE A 25 -0.91 14.62 1.94
N GLY A 26 0.09 13.76 1.72
CA GLY A 26 1.48 14.20 1.46
C GLY A 26 1.60 15.10 0.23
N PHE A 27 0.86 14.80 -0.84
CA PHE A 27 0.81 15.63 -2.04
C PHE A 27 0.17 16.99 -1.79
N ILE A 28 -0.89 17.07 -0.98
CA ILE A 28 -1.50 18.35 -0.58
C ILE A 28 -0.50 19.19 0.23
N PHE A 29 0.25 18.57 1.16
CA PHE A 29 1.31 19.26 1.89
C PHE A 29 2.44 19.75 0.98
N TYR A 30 2.75 19.00 -0.08
CA TYR A 30 3.71 19.43 -1.09
C TYR A 30 3.23 20.69 -1.82
N LEU A 31 1.97 20.68 -2.29
CA LEU A 31 1.36 21.83 -2.98
C LEU A 31 1.27 23.09 -2.12
N THR A 32 1.17 22.93 -0.80
CA THR A 32 1.08 24.04 0.17
C THR A 32 2.45 24.49 0.70
N ASN A 33 3.56 24.06 0.09
CA ASN A 33 4.94 24.36 0.45
C ASN A 33 5.40 23.84 1.83
N PHE A 34 4.65 22.92 2.46
CA PHE A 34 5.06 22.22 3.67
C PHE A 34 5.96 21.01 3.32
N ILE A 35 7.12 21.30 2.73
CA ILE A 35 8.01 20.30 2.11
C ILE A 35 8.43 19.20 3.10
N ASN A 36 8.81 19.55 4.33
CA ASN A 36 9.25 18.55 5.32
C ASN A 36 8.15 17.54 5.65
N LEU A 37 6.92 18.01 5.85
CA LEU A 37 5.76 17.14 6.11
C LEU A 37 5.43 16.30 4.87
N ALA A 38 5.45 16.91 3.68
CA ALA A 38 5.22 16.22 2.43
C ALA A 38 6.17 15.04 2.23
N ILE A 39 7.48 15.25 2.45
CA ILE A 39 8.49 14.19 2.34
C ILE A 39 8.17 13.04 3.29
N VAL A 40 7.80 13.32 4.54
CA VAL A 40 7.45 12.29 5.53
C VAL A 40 6.24 11.47 5.06
N PHE A 41 5.13 12.12 4.70
CA PHE A 41 3.91 11.43 4.26
C PHE A 41 4.10 10.64 2.97
N LEU A 42 4.79 11.22 1.98
CA LEU A 42 5.10 10.54 0.72
C LEU A 42 6.04 9.35 0.93
N SER A 43 7.04 9.47 1.80
CA SER A 43 7.96 8.38 2.13
C SER A 43 7.23 7.24 2.83
N ILE A 44 6.35 7.54 3.80
CA ILE A 44 5.52 6.52 4.46
C ILE A 44 4.65 5.80 3.43
N SER A 45 3.95 6.54 2.56
CA SER A 45 3.12 5.95 1.50
C SER A 45 3.95 5.04 0.59
N GLY A 46 5.12 5.50 0.13
CA GLY A 46 6.00 4.72 -0.74
C GLY A 46 6.54 3.44 -0.09
N ILE A 47 7.04 3.52 1.14
CA ILE A 47 7.52 2.36 1.90
C ILE A 47 6.39 1.36 2.15
N SER A 48 5.20 1.84 2.48
CA SER A 48 4.03 0.98 2.69
C SER A 48 3.59 0.26 1.41
N PHE A 49 3.68 0.91 0.25
CA PHE A 49 3.43 0.27 -1.05
C PHE A 49 4.42 -0.88 -1.32
N LEU A 50 5.71 -0.68 -1.02
CA LEU A 50 6.72 -1.72 -1.16
C LEU A 50 6.44 -2.91 -0.22
N LEU A 51 6.07 -2.64 1.03
CA LEU A 51 5.67 -3.67 1.99
C LEU A 51 4.46 -4.48 1.50
N ILE A 52 3.45 -3.79 0.95
CA ILE A 52 2.27 -4.45 0.37
C ILE A 52 2.67 -5.37 -0.79
N MET A 53 3.57 -4.93 -1.67
CA MET A 53 4.07 -5.78 -2.76
C MET A 53 4.77 -7.04 -2.26
N ILE A 54 5.61 -6.92 -1.23
CA ILE A 54 6.30 -8.08 -0.61
C ILE A 54 5.27 -9.06 -0.03
N ILE A 55 4.32 -8.55 0.75
CA ILE A 55 3.26 -9.37 1.36
C ILE A 55 2.42 -10.03 0.27
N TRP A 56 2.12 -9.32 -0.82
CA TRP A 56 1.42 -9.87 -1.97
C TRP A 56 2.19 -11.04 -2.58
N PHE A 57 3.48 -10.88 -2.84
CA PHE A 57 4.31 -11.95 -3.41
C PHE A 57 4.37 -13.19 -2.52
N ILE A 58 4.51 -12.99 -1.20
CA ILE A 58 4.52 -14.09 -0.22
C ILE A 58 3.19 -14.86 -0.26
N PHE A 59 2.05 -14.16 -0.21
CA PHE A 59 0.75 -14.80 -0.26
C PHE A 59 0.48 -15.48 -1.60
N GLU A 60 0.94 -14.90 -2.73
CA GLU A 60 0.83 -15.55 -4.03
C GLU A 60 1.57 -16.89 -4.05
N LYS A 61 2.79 -16.92 -3.51
CA LYS A 61 3.61 -18.13 -3.41
C LYS A 61 2.95 -19.18 -2.52
N ILE A 62 2.42 -18.79 -1.37
CA ILE A 62 1.72 -19.71 -0.44
C ILE A 62 0.47 -20.29 -1.11
N ASN A 63 -0.37 -19.44 -1.69
CA ASN A 63 -1.63 -19.87 -2.30
C ASN A 63 -1.44 -20.71 -3.58
N LYS A 64 -0.32 -20.53 -4.30
CA LYS A 64 0.07 -21.41 -5.42
C LYS A 64 0.60 -22.77 -4.96
N LYS A 65 1.20 -22.86 -3.76
CA LYS A 65 1.80 -24.10 -3.23
C LYS A 65 0.77 -25.01 -2.53
N GLY A 66 -0.38 -24.47 -2.14
CA GLY A 66 -1.50 -25.21 -1.55
C GLY A 66 -2.57 -25.68 -2.55
N ARG A 67 -2.34 -25.50 -3.86
CA ARG A 67 -3.07 -26.12 -4.96
C ARG A 67 -2.17 -27.12 -5.65
#